data_AF-A0A813QJ54-F1
#
_entry.id   AF-A0A813QJ54-F1
#
_cell.length_a   1.000
_cell.length_b   1.000
_cell.length_c   1.000
_cell.angle_alpha   90.00
_cell.angle_beta   90.00
_cell.angle_gamma   90.00
#
_symmetry.space_group_name_H-M   'P 1'
#
loop_
_entity.id
_entity.type
_entity.pdbx_description
1 polymer ?
#
loop_
_entity_poly.entity_id
_entity_poly.type
_entity_poly.pdbx_seq_one_letter_code
_entity_poly.pdbx_strand_id
1 'polypeptide(L)'
;MRMTLKSNSKNDNDFWTQLISYVNEDVDISADEINNSEHFLAKFLKKAEDDRKLLDQQFFPGNSVSVINQLKTTVKQANILLKQHGQLQTEERKLSIEIKTHEDLTETLAQDFRINMKRLNEMKKTVYYMKCLEQFQRQSENLKRLLEKNQMYECIGVYENLINLTEIIKDTSSEHLRNYSENLTAYWYEQLKVKLSVRMEELLKSIQYPYINRTSASILNDLFTSYYEEFKQCFHLILRIRLPTNSKHTDTKSKLRFPGWKPLPLFILFLIQPLKKRFLFHFYGDKKTNNMAKITSWIIEHNYFLSVKIQPILVEFQYSHINAKIEFIRGLLELVVAKIDSEMTFVLTNTTTFKHYVQEILIFSQRLYDTDCDYPKDLPSCMNLLCDEVIFEKWYQLEQDTAKVRLREIFQSSTAFTSVYDKILEKTNDDLKIPECAETFLTLLHAMEGIYLK
;
A
#
# COMPACT_ATOMS: atom_id res chain seq x y z
N MET A 1 -6.02 -42.85 -1.52
CA MET A 1 -7.07 -42.60 -2.53
C MET A 1 -6.83 -41.21 -3.12
N ARG A 2 -6.08 -41.14 -4.23
CA ARG A 2 -5.81 -39.89 -4.96
C ARG A 2 -7.06 -39.57 -5.79
N MET A 3 -7.76 -38.47 -5.48
CA MET A 3 -8.68 -37.86 -6.43
C MET A 3 -8.10 -36.53 -6.89
N THR A 4 -7.90 -36.51 -8.20
CA THR A 4 -7.44 -35.40 -9.03
C THR A 4 -8.50 -34.32 -9.15
N LEU A 5 -8.15 -33.09 -8.73
CA LEU A 5 -8.76 -31.86 -9.25
C LEU A 5 -7.65 -31.07 -9.93
N LYS A 6 -7.44 -31.34 -11.23
CA LYS A 6 -6.70 -30.45 -12.12
C LYS A 6 -7.65 -29.29 -12.46
N SER A 7 -7.51 -28.17 -11.76
CA SER A 7 -8.11 -26.90 -12.15
C SER A 7 -7.12 -26.08 -12.97
N ASN A 8 -7.52 -25.75 -14.20
CA ASN A 8 -7.07 -24.77 -15.22
C ASN A 8 -6.07 -23.61 -14.93
N SER A 9 -5.16 -23.67 -13.96
CA SER A 9 -4.25 -22.55 -13.64
C SER A 9 -3.06 -22.36 -14.60
N LYS A 10 -2.89 -23.22 -15.62
CA LYS A 10 -1.76 -23.13 -16.57
C LYS A 10 -1.97 -22.13 -17.70
N ASN A 11 -3.21 -21.86 -18.12
CA ASN A 11 -3.48 -20.98 -19.27
C ASN A 11 -3.38 -19.49 -18.94
N ASP A 12 -3.71 -19.07 -17.72
CA ASP A 12 -3.68 -17.65 -17.34
C ASP A 12 -2.25 -17.15 -17.12
N ASN A 13 -1.35 -18.00 -16.60
CA ASN A 13 0.05 -17.63 -16.38
C ASN A 13 0.84 -17.54 -17.70
N ASP A 14 0.45 -18.33 -18.69
CA ASP A 14 1.05 -18.34 -20.03
C ASP A 14 0.70 -17.06 -20.81
N PHE A 15 -0.52 -16.54 -20.61
CA PHE A 15 -0.97 -15.26 -21.19
C PHE A 15 -0.15 -14.06 -20.70
N TRP A 16 0.10 -13.95 -19.40
CA TRP A 16 0.87 -12.84 -18.83
C TRP A 16 2.37 -12.91 -19.19
N THR A 17 2.91 -14.11 -19.35
CA THR A 17 4.31 -14.33 -19.72
C THR A 17 4.55 -14.01 -21.21
N GLN A 18 3.60 -14.38 -22.08
CA GLN A 18 3.62 -14.03 -23.50
C GLN A 18 3.46 -12.51 -23.73
N LEU A 19 2.72 -11.80 -22.87
CA LEU A 19 2.58 -10.34 -22.94
C LEU A 19 3.93 -9.62 -22.72
N ILE A 20 4.79 -10.15 -21.85
CA ILE A 20 6.08 -9.53 -21.50
C ILE A 20 7.15 -9.84 -22.56
N SER A 21 7.15 -11.04 -23.16
CA SER A 21 8.11 -11.37 -24.23
C SER A 21 7.80 -10.61 -25.53
N TYR A 22 6.52 -10.42 -25.84
CA TYR A 22 6.08 -9.76 -27.08
C TYR A 22 6.32 -8.25 -27.09
N VAL A 23 6.56 -7.64 -25.92
CA VAL A 23 6.90 -6.21 -25.79
C VAL A 23 8.39 -5.95 -25.99
N ASN A 24 9.24 -6.98 -25.89
CA ASN A 24 10.70 -6.83 -25.84
C ASN A 24 11.46 -7.39 -27.06
N GLU A 25 10.80 -8.02 -28.03
CA GLU A 25 11.45 -8.51 -29.25
C GLU A 25 11.27 -7.51 -30.42
N ASP A 26 12.24 -6.60 -30.53
CA ASP A 26 12.55 -5.90 -31.78
C ASP A 26 13.25 -6.89 -32.73
N VAL A 27 12.66 -7.10 -33.91
CA VAL A 27 13.19 -7.96 -34.96
C VAL A 27 14.16 -7.14 -35.80
N ASP A 28 15.45 -7.36 -35.59
CA ASP A 28 16.55 -6.87 -36.41
C ASP A 28 16.75 -7.83 -37.59
N ILE A 29 16.52 -7.36 -38.82
CA ILE A 29 16.78 -8.13 -40.05
C ILE A 29 18.05 -7.54 -40.67
N SER A 30 19.17 -8.23 -40.44
CA SER A 30 20.41 -8.03 -41.19
C SER A 30 20.21 -8.45 -42.65
N ALA A 31 20.49 -7.53 -43.57
CA ALA A 31 20.56 -7.76 -45.00
C ALA A 31 21.98 -8.20 -45.38
N ASP A 32 22.24 -9.50 -45.27
CA ASP A 32 23.44 -10.12 -45.86
C ASP A 32 23.05 -10.86 -47.13
N GLU A 33 23.07 -10.19 -48.30
CA GLU A 33 23.16 -10.88 -49.60
C GLU A 33 23.35 -9.91 -50.79
N ILE A 34 24.47 -9.18 -50.86
CA ILE A 34 24.96 -8.62 -52.13
C ILE A 34 26.48 -8.72 -52.18
N ASN A 35 27.00 -9.91 -52.47
CA ASN A 35 28.40 -10.01 -52.89
C ASN A 35 28.60 -11.20 -53.85
N ASN A 36 28.35 -10.98 -55.15
CA ASN A 36 28.81 -11.91 -56.20
C ASN A 36 28.93 -11.30 -57.61
N SER A 37 28.83 -9.97 -57.78
CA SER A 37 28.93 -9.31 -59.10
C SER A 37 30.36 -8.90 -59.50
N GLU A 38 31.27 -8.73 -58.55
CA GLU A 38 32.65 -8.26 -58.85
C GLU A 38 33.57 -9.33 -59.46
N HIS A 39 33.35 -10.61 -59.12
CA HIS A 39 34.21 -11.70 -59.59
C HIS A 39 34.01 -12.00 -61.10
N PHE A 40 32.83 -11.73 -61.66
CA PHE A 40 32.56 -11.96 -63.09
C PHE A 40 33.15 -10.86 -63.99
N LEU A 41 33.15 -9.61 -63.54
CA LEU A 41 33.72 -8.47 -64.27
C LEU A 41 35.25 -8.53 -64.33
N ALA A 42 35.91 -8.92 -63.23
CA ALA A 42 37.37 -9.07 -63.20
C ALA A 42 37.89 -10.16 -64.16
N LYS A 43 37.13 -11.24 -64.35
CA LYS A 43 37.50 -12.34 -65.26
C LYS A 43 37.34 -11.94 -66.74
N PHE A 44 36.38 -11.08 -67.06
CA PHE A 44 36.16 -10.59 -68.42
C PHE A 44 37.20 -9.53 -68.83
N LEU A 45 37.55 -8.61 -67.93
CA LEU A 45 38.57 -7.59 -68.19
C LEU A 45 39.96 -8.21 -68.43
N LYS A 46 40.32 -9.24 -67.65
CA LYS A 46 41.60 -9.95 -67.82
C LYS A 46 41.72 -10.66 -69.17
N LYS A 47 40.62 -11.26 -69.66
CA LYS A 47 40.59 -11.91 -70.98
C LYS A 47 40.70 -10.91 -72.12
N ALA A 48 40.08 -9.74 -72.00
CA ALA A 48 40.18 -8.67 -73.00
C ALA A 48 41.59 -8.03 -73.05
N GLU A 49 42.30 -7.95 -71.92
CA GLU A 49 43.70 -7.49 -71.89
C GLU A 49 44.68 -8.49 -72.49
N ASP A 50 44.46 -9.79 -72.28
CA ASP A 50 45.28 -10.86 -72.87
C ASP A 50 45.10 -10.93 -74.40
N ASP A 51 43.87 -10.75 -74.90
CA ASP A 51 43.59 -10.67 -76.34
C ASP A 51 44.19 -9.41 -76.99
N ARG A 52 44.27 -8.28 -76.24
CA ARG A 52 44.93 -7.05 -76.70
C ARG A 52 46.44 -7.20 -76.81
N LYS A 53 47.08 -7.88 -75.86
CA LYS A 53 48.53 -8.15 -75.91
C LYS A 53 48.94 -9.09 -77.04
N LEU A 54 48.04 -10.00 -77.44
CA LEU A 54 48.27 -10.91 -78.57
C LEU A 54 48.23 -10.19 -79.93
N LEU A 55 47.45 -9.12 -80.03
CA LEU A 55 47.34 -8.27 -81.23
C LEU A 55 48.55 -7.33 -81.42
N ASP A 56 49.14 -6.85 -80.32
CA ASP A 56 50.31 -5.94 -80.39
C ASP A 56 51.63 -6.66 -80.77
N GLN A 57 51.69 -7.99 -80.70
CA GLN A 57 52.90 -8.78 -81.06
C GLN A 57 52.97 -9.22 -82.54
N GLN A 58 52.00 -8.85 -83.38
CA GLN A 58 52.00 -9.17 -84.82
C GLN A 58 52.00 -7.90 -85.69
N PHE A 59 53.09 -7.13 -85.65
CA PHE A 59 53.34 -6.09 -86.65
C PHE A 59 54.69 -6.33 -87.37
N PHE A 60 54.64 -7.08 -88.47
CA PHE A 60 55.62 -7.03 -89.56
C PHE A 60 54.89 -6.77 -90.90
N PRO A 61 55.44 -5.93 -91.80
CA PRO A 61 54.71 -5.36 -92.92
C PRO A 61 54.76 -6.31 -94.13
N GLY A 62 53.63 -6.95 -94.45
CA GLY A 62 53.56 -7.80 -95.64
C GLY A 62 52.31 -8.65 -95.75
N ASN A 63 51.12 -8.03 -95.73
CA ASN A 63 49.88 -8.58 -96.35
C ASN A 63 48.71 -7.58 -96.15
N SER A 64 48.66 -6.54 -96.96
CA SER A 64 47.64 -5.49 -96.85
C SER A 64 46.22 -5.99 -97.11
N VAL A 65 46.01 -7.01 -97.94
CA VAL A 65 44.64 -7.46 -98.32
C VAL A 65 43.99 -8.36 -97.26
N SER A 66 44.76 -9.23 -96.59
CA SER A 66 44.24 -10.08 -95.51
C SER A 66 43.96 -9.27 -94.25
N VAL A 67 44.82 -8.31 -93.91
CA VAL A 67 44.65 -7.42 -92.77
C VAL A 67 43.48 -6.45 -93.00
N ILE A 68 43.28 -5.92 -94.22
CA ILE A 68 42.13 -5.05 -94.56
C ILE A 68 40.81 -5.83 -94.56
N ASN A 69 40.78 -7.08 -95.04
CA ASN A 69 39.57 -7.90 -94.98
C ASN A 69 39.23 -8.33 -93.54
N GLN A 70 40.24 -8.68 -92.74
CA GLN A 70 40.06 -8.91 -91.30
C GLN A 70 39.55 -7.64 -90.61
N LEU A 71 40.15 -6.47 -90.86
CA LEU A 71 39.66 -5.17 -90.34
C LEU A 71 38.22 -4.88 -90.76
N LYS A 72 37.82 -5.12 -92.01
CA LYS A 72 36.43 -4.95 -92.45
C LYS A 72 35.47 -5.90 -91.75
N THR A 73 35.85 -7.16 -91.53
CA THR A 73 35.04 -8.11 -90.75
C THR A 73 34.96 -7.72 -89.28
N THR A 74 36.06 -7.28 -88.68
CA THR A 74 36.12 -6.81 -87.30
C THR A 74 35.32 -5.52 -87.10
N VAL A 75 35.33 -4.59 -88.05
CA VAL A 75 34.51 -3.36 -88.01
C VAL A 75 33.03 -3.67 -88.19
N LYS A 76 32.66 -4.63 -89.07
CA LYS A 76 31.27 -5.09 -89.15
C LYS A 76 30.81 -5.76 -87.85
N GLN A 77 31.64 -6.60 -87.25
CA GLN A 77 31.35 -7.21 -85.95
C GLN A 77 31.27 -6.16 -84.84
N ALA A 78 32.17 -5.17 -84.82
CA ALA A 78 32.14 -4.06 -83.87
C ALA A 78 30.87 -3.21 -84.00
N ASN A 79 30.38 -2.97 -85.22
CA ASN A 79 29.11 -2.25 -85.44
C ASN A 79 27.89 -3.07 -85.00
N ILE A 80 27.91 -4.39 -85.19
CA ILE A 80 26.85 -5.29 -84.68
C ILE A 80 26.88 -5.28 -83.14
N LEU A 81 28.05 -5.38 -82.53
CA LEU A 81 28.25 -5.31 -81.09
C LEU A 81 27.83 -3.95 -80.51
N LEU A 82 28.12 -2.84 -81.20
CA LEU A 82 27.66 -1.50 -80.81
C LEU A 82 26.13 -1.38 -80.83
N LYS A 83 25.47 -1.96 -81.84
CA LYS A 83 24.00 -2.03 -81.90
C LYS A 83 23.44 -2.88 -80.76
N GLN A 84 24.02 -4.04 -80.50
CA GLN A 84 23.63 -4.92 -79.39
C GLN A 84 23.86 -4.25 -78.03
N HIS A 85 24.97 -3.52 -77.86
CA HIS A 85 25.27 -2.75 -76.66
C HIS A 85 24.24 -1.63 -76.44
N GLY A 86 23.89 -0.88 -77.50
CA GLY A 86 22.83 0.13 -77.42
C GLY A 86 21.46 -0.46 -77.07
N GLN A 87 21.13 -1.65 -77.57
CA GLN A 87 19.91 -2.38 -77.21
C GLN A 87 19.93 -2.82 -75.74
N LEU A 88 21.02 -3.44 -75.29
CA LEU A 88 21.20 -3.87 -73.90
C LEU A 88 21.15 -2.68 -72.92
N GLN A 89 21.75 -1.55 -73.27
CA GLN A 89 21.73 -0.34 -72.44
C GLN A 89 20.32 0.29 -72.37
N THR A 90 19.50 0.09 -73.39
CA THR A 90 18.10 0.52 -73.39
C THR A 90 17.24 -0.42 -72.54
N GLU A 91 17.49 -1.73 -72.60
CA GLU A 91 16.85 -2.72 -71.71
C GLU A 91 17.26 -2.54 -70.25
N GLU A 92 18.54 -2.28 -69.98
CA GLU A 92 19.06 -1.97 -68.65
C GLU A 92 18.34 -0.74 -68.06
N ARG A 93 18.19 0.34 -68.84
CA ARG A 93 17.42 1.51 -68.40
C ARG A 93 15.96 1.19 -68.10
N LYS A 94 15.31 0.38 -68.94
CA LYS A 94 13.91 -0.03 -68.71
C LYS A 94 13.79 -0.85 -67.43
N LEU A 95 14.64 -1.86 -67.25
CA LEU A 95 14.70 -2.70 -66.05
C LEU A 95 14.99 -1.86 -64.81
N SER A 96 15.90 -0.88 -64.89
CA SER A 96 16.22 -0.01 -63.75
C SER A 96 15.06 0.89 -63.34
N ILE A 97 14.27 1.39 -64.30
CA ILE A 97 13.03 2.13 -64.02
C ILE A 97 11.99 1.20 -63.39
N GLU A 98 11.82 -0.01 -63.93
CA GLU A 98 10.86 -1.00 -63.46
C GLU A 98 11.19 -1.47 -62.03
N ILE A 99 12.47 -1.71 -61.73
CA ILE A 99 12.98 -2.02 -60.39
C ILE A 99 12.67 -0.88 -59.42
N LYS A 100 12.97 0.39 -59.79
CA LYS A 100 12.64 1.54 -58.93
C LYS A 100 11.15 1.66 -58.66
N THR A 101 10.31 1.49 -59.69
CA THR A 101 8.85 1.53 -59.49
C THR A 101 8.37 0.39 -58.59
N HIS A 102 8.99 -0.79 -58.69
CA HIS A 102 8.67 -1.92 -57.83
C HIS A 102 9.11 -1.66 -56.38
N GLU A 103 10.29 -1.06 -56.19
CA GLU A 103 10.85 -0.65 -54.89
C GLU A 103 9.96 0.41 -54.20
N ASP A 104 9.50 1.42 -54.95
CA ASP A 104 8.57 2.43 -54.42
C ASP A 104 7.22 1.81 -54.02
N LEU A 105 6.71 0.87 -54.83
CA LEU A 105 5.46 0.15 -54.54
C LEU A 105 5.61 -0.76 -53.32
N THR A 106 6.72 -1.49 -53.19
CA THR A 106 6.96 -2.36 -52.02
C THR A 106 7.16 -1.55 -50.75
N GLU A 107 7.83 -0.39 -50.81
CA GLU A 107 7.96 0.50 -49.64
C GLU A 107 6.60 1.07 -49.21
N THR A 108 5.76 1.47 -50.16
CA THR A 108 4.39 1.95 -49.88
C THR A 108 3.56 0.86 -49.21
N LEU A 109 3.59 -0.36 -49.75
CA LEU A 109 2.90 -1.52 -49.16
C LEU A 109 3.43 -1.86 -47.76
N ALA A 110 4.75 -1.76 -47.54
CA ALA A 110 5.36 -1.97 -46.24
C ALA A 110 4.90 -0.93 -45.22
N GLN A 111 4.78 0.34 -45.61
CA GLN A 111 4.24 1.40 -44.77
C GLN A 111 2.77 1.17 -44.42
N ASP A 112 1.94 0.81 -45.40
CA ASP A 112 0.53 0.47 -45.18
C ASP A 112 0.38 -0.72 -44.22
N PHE A 113 1.23 -1.74 -44.38
CA PHE A 113 1.26 -2.90 -43.47
C PHE A 113 1.65 -2.48 -42.05
N ARG A 114 2.68 -1.63 -41.88
CA ARG A 114 3.09 -1.09 -40.57
C ARG A 114 1.95 -0.29 -39.90
N ILE A 115 1.22 0.53 -40.66
CA ILE A 115 0.07 1.28 -40.16
C ILE A 115 -1.06 0.33 -39.73
N ASN A 116 -1.37 -0.67 -40.55
CA ASN A 116 -2.40 -1.66 -40.23
C ASN A 116 -2.02 -2.52 -39.02
N MET A 117 -0.75 -2.89 -38.85
CA MET A 117 -0.26 -3.59 -37.66
C MET A 117 -0.38 -2.73 -36.39
N LYS A 118 -0.07 -1.43 -36.46
CA LYS A 118 -0.32 -0.50 -35.33
C LYS A 118 -1.79 -0.43 -34.97
N ARG A 119 -2.67 -0.26 -35.95
CA ARG A 119 -4.14 -0.27 -35.76
C ARG A 119 -4.64 -1.58 -35.16
N LEU A 120 -4.15 -2.72 -35.65
CA LEU A 120 -4.49 -4.04 -35.10
C LEU A 120 -4.08 -4.14 -33.63
N ASN A 121 -2.89 -3.65 -33.27
CA ASN A 121 -2.41 -3.66 -31.88
C ASN A 121 -3.24 -2.72 -30.98
N GLU A 122 -3.61 -1.54 -31.46
CA GLU A 122 -4.54 -0.64 -30.74
C GLU A 122 -5.91 -1.28 -30.53
N MET A 123 -6.45 -1.91 -31.57
CA MET A 123 -7.74 -2.60 -31.52
C MET A 123 -7.69 -3.78 -30.54
N LYS A 124 -6.59 -4.56 -30.53
CA LYS A 124 -6.35 -5.59 -29.52
C LYS A 124 -6.34 -5.02 -28.10
N LYS A 125 -5.63 -3.91 -27.85
CA LYS A 125 -5.61 -3.23 -26.54
C LYS A 125 -7.02 -2.84 -26.08
N THR A 126 -7.81 -2.26 -26.98
CA THR A 126 -9.21 -1.89 -26.71
C THR A 126 -10.07 -3.11 -26.38
N VAL A 127 -9.91 -4.22 -27.11
CA VAL A 127 -10.63 -5.47 -26.82
C VAL A 127 -10.26 -6.01 -25.43
N TYR A 128 -8.98 -6.02 -25.05
CA TYR A 128 -8.57 -6.45 -23.71
C TYR A 128 -9.10 -5.51 -22.61
N TYR A 129 -9.06 -4.20 -22.84
CA TYR A 129 -9.65 -3.22 -21.92
C TYR A 129 -11.15 -3.48 -21.68
N MET A 130 -11.91 -3.70 -22.76
CA MET A 130 -13.34 -3.99 -22.66
C MET A 130 -13.62 -5.32 -21.93
N LYS A 131 -12.81 -6.35 -22.18
CA LYS A 131 -12.91 -7.63 -21.46
C LYS A 131 -12.63 -7.47 -19.96
N CYS A 132 -11.68 -6.63 -19.57
CA CYS A 132 -11.44 -6.31 -18.16
C CYS A 132 -12.66 -5.63 -17.52
N LEU A 133 -13.25 -4.64 -18.20
CA LEU A 133 -14.46 -3.98 -17.72
C LEU A 133 -15.64 -4.94 -17.58
N GLU A 134 -15.87 -5.79 -18.58
CA GLU A 134 -16.91 -6.83 -18.54
C GLU A 134 -16.71 -7.77 -17.36
N GLN A 135 -15.47 -8.18 -17.07
CA GLN A 135 -15.14 -9.01 -15.92
C GLN A 135 -15.53 -8.34 -14.61
N PHE A 136 -15.15 -7.07 -14.41
CA PHE A 136 -15.49 -6.32 -13.20
C PHE A 136 -17.00 -6.13 -13.04
N GLN A 137 -17.70 -5.78 -14.13
CA GLN A 137 -19.15 -5.67 -14.15
C GLN A 137 -19.82 -6.99 -13.77
N ARG A 138 -19.36 -8.11 -14.35
CA ARG A 138 -19.89 -9.45 -14.03
C ARG A 138 -19.70 -9.83 -12.57
N GLN A 139 -18.53 -9.52 -11.98
CA GLN A 139 -18.32 -9.73 -10.54
C GLN A 139 -19.26 -8.85 -9.71
N SER A 140 -19.42 -7.59 -10.08
CA SER A 140 -20.34 -6.65 -9.42
C SER A 140 -21.80 -7.12 -9.47
N GLU A 141 -22.28 -7.56 -10.63
CA GLU A 141 -23.64 -8.11 -10.77
C GLU A 141 -23.84 -9.39 -9.95
N ASN A 142 -22.82 -10.26 -9.90
CA ASN A 142 -22.86 -11.46 -9.09
C ASN A 142 -22.91 -11.12 -7.60
N LEU A 143 -22.12 -10.15 -7.13
CA LEU A 143 -22.17 -9.63 -5.75
C LEU A 143 -23.55 -9.10 -5.42
N LYS A 144 -24.15 -8.29 -6.30
CA LYS A 144 -25.50 -7.77 -6.10
C LYS A 144 -26.53 -8.89 -5.94
N ARG A 145 -26.53 -9.86 -6.85
CA ARG A 145 -27.44 -11.01 -6.82
C ARG A 145 -27.28 -11.87 -5.57
N LEU A 146 -26.04 -12.14 -5.12
CA LEU A 146 -25.76 -12.91 -3.92
C LEU A 146 -26.17 -12.15 -2.64
N LEU A 147 -25.99 -10.83 -2.63
CA LEU A 147 -26.40 -9.96 -1.54
C LEU A 147 -27.93 -9.96 -1.37
N GLU A 148 -28.68 -9.90 -2.48
CA GLU A 148 -30.14 -10.00 -2.52
C GLU A 148 -30.65 -11.37 -2.02
N LYS A 149 -29.94 -12.46 -2.34
CA LYS A 149 -30.25 -13.81 -1.85
C LYS A 149 -29.78 -14.10 -0.42
N ASN A 150 -29.15 -13.14 0.23
CA ASN A 150 -28.57 -13.26 1.57
C ASN A 150 -27.48 -14.35 1.73
N GLN A 151 -26.80 -14.70 0.64
CA GLN A 151 -25.71 -15.70 0.62
C GLN A 151 -24.36 -15.02 0.90
N MET A 152 -24.12 -14.63 2.16
CA MET A 152 -22.96 -13.78 2.48
C MET A 152 -21.60 -14.50 2.35
N TYR A 153 -21.54 -15.81 2.59
CA TYR A 153 -20.28 -16.54 2.50
C TYR A 153 -19.74 -16.57 1.06
N GLU A 154 -20.62 -16.88 0.11
CA GLU A 154 -20.34 -16.86 -1.32
C GLU A 154 -20.09 -15.44 -1.82
N CYS A 155 -20.84 -14.46 -1.30
CA CYS A 155 -20.64 -13.05 -1.62
C CYS A 155 -19.22 -12.58 -1.28
N ILE A 156 -18.70 -12.96 -0.10
CA ILE A 156 -17.32 -12.63 0.29
C ILE A 156 -16.30 -13.34 -0.60
N GLY A 157 -16.54 -14.60 -1.00
CA GLY A 157 -15.65 -15.28 -1.95
C GLY A 157 -15.57 -14.57 -3.31
N VAL A 158 -16.70 -14.06 -3.81
CA VAL A 158 -16.72 -13.25 -5.04
C VAL A 158 -16.00 -11.91 -4.83
N TYR A 159 -16.15 -11.30 -3.65
CA TYR A 159 -15.48 -10.05 -3.30
C TYR A 159 -13.97 -10.21 -3.18
N GLU A 160 -13.48 -11.31 -2.62
CA GLU A 160 -12.05 -11.64 -2.59
C GLU A 160 -11.46 -11.76 -4.00
N ASN A 161 -12.20 -12.36 -4.93
CA ASN A 161 -11.81 -12.40 -6.34
C ASN A 161 -11.76 -10.99 -6.96
N LEU A 162 -12.72 -10.12 -6.62
CA LEU A 162 -12.71 -8.71 -7.05
C LEU A 162 -11.45 -7.98 -6.57
N ILE A 163 -11.05 -8.18 -5.31
CA ILE A 163 -9.81 -7.60 -4.77
C ILE A 163 -8.59 -8.11 -5.53
N ASN A 164 -8.49 -9.42 -5.76
CA ASN A 164 -7.36 -10.00 -6.49
C ASN A 164 -7.26 -9.42 -7.91
N LEU A 165 -8.39 -9.23 -8.61
CA LEU A 165 -8.41 -8.59 -9.93
C LEU A 165 -7.94 -7.13 -9.88
N THR A 166 -8.37 -6.37 -8.87
CA THR A 166 -7.92 -4.99 -8.64
C THR A 166 -6.41 -4.94 -8.35
N GLU A 167 -5.87 -5.91 -7.61
CA GLU A 167 -4.43 -6.03 -7.33
C GLU A 167 -3.60 -6.40 -8.57
N ILE A 168 -4.14 -7.19 -9.50
CA ILE A 168 -3.47 -7.52 -10.77
C ILE A 168 -3.39 -6.29 -11.69
N ILE A 169 -4.46 -5.48 -11.72
CA ILE A 169 -4.60 -4.36 -12.66
C ILE A 169 -3.92 -3.07 -12.15
N LYS A 170 -3.47 -3.04 -10.90
CA LYS A 170 -2.81 -1.87 -10.29
C LYS A 170 -1.61 -1.37 -11.10
N ASP A 171 -0.85 -2.27 -11.72
CA ASP A 171 0.39 -1.97 -12.45
C ASP A 171 0.14 -1.59 -13.93
N THR A 172 -1.13 -1.51 -14.33
CA THR A 172 -1.48 -1.12 -15.71
C THR A 172 -1.24 0.36 -15.95
N SER A 173 -0.85 0.70 -17.19
CA SER A 173 -0.65 2.09 -17.62
C SER A 173 -1.97 2.89 -17.69
N SER A 174 -3.13 2.23 -17.66
CA SER A 174 -4.44 2.88 -17.73
C SER A 174 -4.90 3.36 -16.36
N GLU A 175 -4.87 4.67 -16.16
CA GLU A 175 -5.37 5.28 -14.93
C GLU A 175 -6.88 5.08 -14.73
N HIS A 176 -7.66 5.18 -15.81
CA HIS A 176 -9.12 5.02 -15.73
C HIS A 176 -9.53 3.63 -15.27
N LEU A 177 -8.89 2.57 -15.79
CA LEU A 177 -9.20 1.19 -15.39
C LEU A 177 -8.82 0.95 -13.92
N ARG A 178 -7.64 1.43 -13.51
CA ARG A 178 -7.19 1.35 -12.12
C ARG A 178 -8.16 2.07 -11.18
N ASN A 179 -8.48 3.33 -11.45
CA ASN A 179 -9.41 4.12 -10.64
C ASN A 179 -10.81 3.47 -10.60
N TYR A 180 -11.30 2.94 -11.73
CA TYR A 180 -12.58 2.22 -11.77
C TYR A 180 -12.56 0.97 -10.87
N SER A 181 -11.51 0.14 -10.97
CA SER A 181 -11.38 -1.08 -10.16
C SER A 181 -11.25 -0.78 -8.65
N GLU A 182 -10.49 0.24 -8.28
CA GLU A 182 -10.34 0.71 -6.90
C GLU A 182 -11.68 1.22 -6.35
N ASN A 183 -12.37 2.08 -7.10
CA ASN A 183 -13.66 2.64 -6.70
C ASN A 183 -14.74 1.55 -6.59
N LEU A 184 -14.78 0.60 -7.52
CA LEU A 184 -15.73 -0.51 -7.48
C LEU A 184 -15.47 -1.42 -6.27
N THR A 185 -14.21 -1.72 -5.98
CA THR A 185 -13.83 -2.53 -4.82
C THR A 185 -14.15 -1.82 -3.50
N ALA A 186 -13.90 -0.51 -3.43
CA ALA A 186 -14.26 0.32 -2.28
C ALA A 186 -15.78 0.43 -2.08
N TYR A 187 -16.54 0.54 -3.18
CA TYR A 187 -18.00 0.52 -3.13
C TYR A 187 -18.52 -0.78 -2.50
N TRP A 188 -18.06 -1.94 -2.99
CA TRP A 188 -18.49 -3.23 -2.47
C TRP A 188 -18.02 -3.49 -1.03
N TYR A 189 -16.83 -3.00 -0.67
CA TYR A 189 -16.36 -3.00 0.72
C TYR A 189 -17.39 -2.34 1.64
N GLU A 190 -17.82 -1.12 1.32
CA GLU A 190 -18.76 -0.36 2.15
C GLU A 190 -20.14 -1.02 2.21
N GLN A 191 -20.66 -1.55 1.09
CA GLN A 191 -21.94 -2.26 1.10
C GLN A 191 -21.92 -3.49 2.02
N LEU A 192 -20.87 -4.30 1.91
CA LEU A 192 -20.71 -5.51 2.73
C LEU A 192 -20.44 -5.17 4.20
N LYS A 193 -19.62 -4.16 4.47
CA LYS A 193 -19.33 -3.65 5.81
C LYS A 193 -20.60 -3.17 6.51
N VAL A 194 -21.47 -2.42 5.83
CA VAL A 194 -22.77 -1.99 6.39
C VAL A 194 -23.63 -3.21 6.75
N LYS A 195 -23.77 -4.19 5.84
CA LYS A 195 -24.59 -5.37 6.09
C LYS A 195 -24.05 -6.23 7.23
N LEU A 196 -22.75 -6.45 7.29
CA LEU A 196 -22.09 -7.17 8.38
C LEU A 196 -22.17 -6.40 9.71
N SER A 197 -22.09 -5.07 9.68
CA SER A 197 -22.25 -4.23 10.87
C SER A 197 -23.63 -4.39 11.50
N VAL A 198 -24.70 -4.41 10.68
CA VAL A 198 -26.07 -4.61 11.17
C VAL A 198 -26.21 -6.00 11.82
N ARG A 199 -25.75 -7.05 11.13
CA ARG A 199 -25.79 -8.43 11.65
C ARG A 199 -25.00 -8.59 12.95
N MET A 200 -23.81 -8.00 13.02
CA MET A 200 -22.97 -8.01 14.22
C MET A 200 -23.64 -7.24 15.36
N GLU A 201 -24.27 -6.10 15.10
CA GLU A 201 -25.00 -5.34 16.13
C GLU A 201 -26.17 -6.14 16.71
N GLU A 202 -26.93 -6.87 15.89
CA GLU A 202 -27.99 -7.78 16.35
C GLU A 202 -27.43 -8.87 17.26
N LEU A 203 -26.35 -9.53 16.84
CA LEU A 203 -25.71 -10.60 17.61
C LEU A 203 -25.16 -10.07 18.95
N LEU A 204 -24.51 -8.91 18.94
CA LEU A 204 -24.02 -8.24 20.15
C LEU A 204 -25.17 -7.91 21.12
N LYS A 205 -26.32 -7.47 20.62
CA LYS A 205 -27.52 -7.24 21.44
C LYS A 205 -28.05 -8.55 22.05
N SER A 206 -28.10 -9.63 21.27
CA SER A 206 -28.57 -10.95 21.74
C SER A 206 -27.71 -11.50 22.88
N ILE A 207 -26.39 -11.26 22.87
CA ILE A 207 -25.48 -11.63 23.96
C ILE A 207 -25.36 -10.55 25.06
N GLN A 208 -26.23 -9.52 25.02
CA GLN A 208 -26.25 -8.39 25.97
C GLN A 208 -24.94 -7.58 26.06
N TYR A 209 -24.12 -7.62 25.02
CA TYR A 209 -22.90 -6.81 24.92
C TYR A 209 -23.27 -5.31 24.76
N PRO A 210 -22.59 -4.36 25.43
CA PRO A 210 -21.34 -4.48 26.21
C PRO A 210 -21.56 -4.65 27.73
N TYR A 211 -22.74 -5.07 28.20
CA TYR A 211 -23.07 -5.16 29.63
C TYR A 211 -22.72 -6.52 30.25
N ILE A 212 -21.51 -6.99 29.97
CA ILE A 212 -21.02 -8.34 30.33
C ILE A 212 -20.87 -8.52 31.85
N ASN A 213 -20.89 -7.44 32.64
CA ASN A 213 -20.76 -7.49 34.09
C ASN A 213 -22.09 -7.35 34.87
N ARG A 214 -23.20 -7.02 34.20
CA ARG A 214 -24.50 -6.77 34.87
C ARG A 214 -25.35 -8.02 35.03
N THR A 215 -25.09 -9.02 34.20
CA THR A 215 -25.82 -10.28 34.16
C THR A 215 -24.95 -11.37 34.77
N SER A 216 -25.56 -12.36 35.45
CA SER A 216 -24.78 -13.44 36.06
C SER A 216 -23.93 -14.16 35.01
N ALA A 217 -22.71 -14.54 35.39
CA ALA A 217 -21.75 -15.16 34.47
C ALA A 217 -22.30 -16.45 33.82
N SER A 218 -23.19 -17.18 34.51
CA SER A 218 -23.88 -18.35 33.96
C SER A 218 -24.77 -17.98 32.77
N ILE A 219 -25.67 -16.99 32.96
CA ILE A 219 -26.64 -16.59 31.92
C ILE A 219 -25.91 -16.05 30.68
N LEU A 220 -24.84 -15.27 30.87
CA LEU A 220 -24.06 -14.76 29.75
C LEU A 220 -23.34 -15.87 28.97
N ASN A 221 -22.84 -16.89 29.66
CA ASN A 221 -22.25 -18.05 29.00
C ASN A 221 -23.31 -18.86 28.24
N ASP A 222 -24.52 -19.01 28.78
CA ASP A 222 -25.61 -19.72 28.11
C ASP A 222 -26.07 -18.98 26.85
N LEU A 223 -26.26 -17.65 26.94
CA LEU A 223 -26.57 -16.79 25.79
C LEU A 223 -25.48 -16.87 24.73
N PHE A 224 -24.22 -16.72 25.13
CA PHE A 224 -23.11 -16.78 24.18
C PHE A 224 -23.01 -18.16 23.52
N THR A 225 -23.23 -19.25 24.26
CA THR A 225 -23.24 -20.61 23.72
C THR A 225 -24.35 -20.79 22.69
N SER A 226 -25.53 -20.21 22.95
CA SER A 226 -26.69 -20.28 22.06
C SER A 226 -26.45 -19.59 20.72
N TYR A 227 -25.74 -18.46 20.73
CA TYR A 227 -25.42 -17.68 19.53
C TYR A 227 -23.99 -17.89 19.00
N TYR A 228 -23.23 -18.84 19.58
CA TYR A 228 -21.79 -18.96 19.33
C TYR A 228 -21.47 -19.20 17.86
N GLU A 229 -22.14 -20.16 17.23
CA GLU A 229 -21.88 -20.52 15.83
C GLU A 229 -22.26 -19.39 14.87
N GLU A 230 -23.38 -18.71 15.11
CA GLU A 230 -23.78 -17.55 14.31
C GLU A 230 -22.80 -16.38 14.48
N PHE A 231 -22.37 -16.13 15.71
CA PHE A 231 -21.38 -15.12 16.04
C PHE A 231 -20.04 -15.42 15.36
N LYS A 232 -19.56 -16.65 15.49
CA LYS A 232 -18.30 -17.12 14.90
C LYS A 232 -18.32 -17.05 13.37
N GLN A 233 -19.42 -17.45 12.73
CA GLN A 233 -19.57 -17.31 11.27
C GLN A 233 -19.56 -15.84 10.85
N CYS A 234 -20.32 -14.97 11.53
CA CYS A 234 -20.31 -13.54 11.23
C CYS A 234 -18.91 -12.93 11.43
N PHE A 235 -18.23 -13.30 12.51
CA PHE A 235 -16.88 -12.86 12.83
C PHE A 235 -15.87 -13.30 11.75
N HIS A 236 -15.97 -14.54 11.28
CA HIS A 236 -15.15 -15.04 10.18
C HIS A 236 -15.32 -14.22 8.89
N LEU A 237 -16.57 -13.90 8.54
CA LEU A 237 -16.88 -13.05 7.39
C LEU A 237 -16.25 -11.65 7.54
N ILE A 238 -16.30 -11.08 8.74
CA ILE A 238 -15.67 -9.77 9.04
C ILE A 238 -14.15 -9.83 8.91
N LEU A 239 -13.51 -10.93 9.33
CA LEU A 239 -12.05 -11.09 9.20
C LEU A 239 -11.60 -11.19 7.73
N ARG A 240 -12.44 -11.79 6.87
CA ARG A 240 -12.13 -11.97 5.44
C ARG A 240 -12.29 -10.69 4.62
N ILE A 241 -13.10 -9.74 5.08
CA ILE A 241 -13.30 -8.49 4.35
C ILE A 241 -12.06 -7.59 4.49
N ARG A 242 -11.37 -7.35 3.38
CA ARG A 242 -10.16 -6.53 3.33
C ARG A 242 -10.24 -5.50 2.21
N LEU A 243 -9.50 -4.41 2.35
CA LEU A 243 -9.26 -3.47 1.27
C LEU A 243 -7.96 -3.84 0.53
N PRO A 244 -7.81 -3.48 -0.76
CA PRO A 244 -6.54 -3.62 -1.47
C PRO A 244 -5.39 -2.87 -0.77
N THR A 245 -4.16 -3.40 -0.83
CA THR A 245 -3.00 -2.93 -0.04
C THR A 245 -2.71 -1.42 -0.16
N ASN A 246 -2.93 -0.83 -1.35
CA ASN A 246 -2.67 0.59 -1.61
C ASN A 246 -3.96 1.42 -1.78
N SER A 247 -5.07 0.92 -1.25
CA SER A 247 -6.35 1.61 -1.36
C SER A 247 -6.31 2.98 -0.68
N LYS A 248 -6.80 4.00 -1.38
CA LYS A 248 -6.95 5.38 -0.88
C LYS A 248 -8.11 5.54 0.11
N HIS A 249 -8.83 4.46 0.40
CA HIS A 249 -10.00 4.44 1.28
C HIS A 249 -9.68 4.97 2.69
N THR A 250 -10.66 5.57 3.36
CA THR A 250 -10.45 6.18 4.69
C THR A 250 -10.05 5.16 5.75
N ASP A 251 -10.60 3.94 5.68
CA ASP A 251 -10.30 2.87 6.63
C ASP A 251 -8.89 2.27 6.51
N THR A 252 -8.15 2.54 5.43
CA THR A 252 -6.73 2.16 5.35
C THR A 252 -5.81 3.15 6.06
N LYS A 253 -6.34 4.29 6.50
CA LYS A 253 -5.59 5.34 7.18
C LYS A 253 -5.93 5.37 8.66
N SER A 254 -4.90 5.54 9.47
CA SER A 254 -5.09 5.84 10.89
C SER A 254 -5.83 7.17 11.05
N LYS A 255 -6.80 7.22 11.96
CA LYS A 255 -7.43 8.49 12.36
C LYS A 255 -6.49 9.37 13.17
N LEU A 256 -5.55 8.75 13.87
CA LEU A 256 -4.55 9.42 14.70
C LEU A 256 -3.23 9.55 13.96
N ARG A 257 -2.60 10.72 14.07
CA ARG A 257 -1.34 11.03 13.38
C ARG A 257 -0.09 10.67 14.21
N PHE A 258 -0.18 9.68 15.10
CA PHE A 258 0.98 9.26 15.88
C PHE A 258 1.87 8.30 15.09
N PRO A 259 3.21 8.43 15.18
CA PRO A 259 4.13 7.42 14.66
C PRO A 259 3.78 6.04 15.22
N GLY A 260 3.67 5.05 14.34
CA GLY A 260 3.35 3.66 14.72
C GLY A 260 1.87 3.36 14.98
N TRP A 261 0.96 4.35 14.96
CA TRP A 261 -0.48 4.05 15.07
C TRP A 261 -1.03 3.49 13.75
N LYS A 262 -1.48 2.24 13.79
CA LYS A 262 -2.05 1.54 12.62
C LYS A 262 -3.58 1.64 12.59
N PRO A 263 -4.24 1.49 11.43
CA PRO A 263 -5.70 1.35 11.39
C PRO A 263 -6.17 0.19 12.28
N LEU A 264 -7.33 0.36 12.94
CA LEU A 264 -7.92 -0.70 13.76
C LEU A 264 -8.54 -1.78 12.87
N PRO A 265 -8.42 -3.07 13.24
CA PRO A 265 -9.16 -4.14 12.58
C PRO A 265 -10.67 -3.89 12.62
N LEU A 266 -11.37 -4.26 11.53
CA LEU A 266 -12.80 -3.97 11.40
C LEU A 266 -13.65 -4.58 12.52
N PHE A 267 -13.32 -5.80 12.96
CA PHE A 267 -14.04 -6.46 14.06
C PHE A 267 -13.97 -5.66 15.37
N ILE A 268 -12.85 -4.97 15.62
CA ILE A 268 -12.69 -4.11 16.80
C ILE A 268 -13.56 -2.87 16.67
N LEU A 269 -13.63 -2.26 15.49
CA LEU A 269 -14.53 -1.13 15.26
C LEU A 269 -15.98 -1.49 15.60
N PHE A 270 -16.43 -2.70 15.25
CA PHE A 270 -17.77 -3.18 15.58
C PHE A 270 -17.94 -3.46 17.09
N LEU A 271 -16.95 -4.06 17.75
CA LEU A 271 -16.98 -4.28 19.20
C LEU A 271 -16.94 -2.97 20.01
N ILE A 272 -16.28 -1.92 19.49
CA ILE A 272 -16.19 -0.63 20.15
C ILE A 272 -17.45 0.22 19.91
N GLN A 273 -18.22 -0.01 18.85
CA GLN A 273 -19.38 0.82 18.50
C GLN A 273 -20.41 1.01 19.64
N PRO A 274 -20.82 -0.03 20.41
CA PRO A 274 -21.71 0.15 21.56
C PRO A 274 -21.05 0.95 22.71
N LEU A 275 -19.74 0.77 22.91
CA LEU A 275 -18.96 1.50 23.92
C LEU A 275 -18.76 2.96 23.51
N LYS A 276 -18.63 3.26 22.21
CA LYS A 276 -18.59 4.62 21.68
C LYS A 276 -19.86 5.40 22.03
N LYS A 277 -21.05 4.77 21.91
CA LYS A 277 -22.31 5.39 22.35
C LYS A 277 -22.29 5.70 23.85
N ARG A 278 -21.82 4.76 24.70
CA ARG A 278 -21.62 5.00 26.14
C ARG A 278 -20.58 6.08 26.42
N PHE A 279 -19.51 6.14 25.66
CA PHE A 279 -18.45 7.15 25.78
C PHE A 279 -19.02 8.54 25.53
N LEU A 280 -19.74 8.74 24.43
CA LEU A 280 -20.39 10.01 24.14
C LEU A 280 -21.33 10.43 25.27
N PHE A 281 -22.15 9.51 25.78
CA PHE A 281 -23.06 9.80 26.90
C PHE A 281 -22.32 10.19 28.21
N HIS A 282 -21.24 9.50 28.56
CA HIS A 282 -20.53 9.72 29.83
C HIS A 282 -19.54 10.88 29.82
N PHE A 283 -18.95 11.18 28.66
CA PHE A 283 -17.84 12.11 28.52
C PHE A 283 -18.22 13.42 27.81
N TYR A 284 -19.34 13.49 27.09
CA TYR A 284 -19.86 14.72 26.47
C TYR A 284 -21.21 15.18 27.01
N GLY A 285 -21.83 14.41 27.92
CA GLY A 285 -23.07 14.82 28.59
C GLY A 285 -22.82 15.66 29.86
N ASP A 286 -23.85 16.36 30.32
CA ASP A 286 -23.79 17.31 31.47
C ASP A 286 -23.61 16.68 32.86
N LYS A 287 -23.22 15.40 32.95
CA LYS A 287 -23.08 14.68 34.22
C LYS A 287 -21.63 14.68 34.71
N LYS A 288 -21.45 14.62 36.04
CA LYS A 288 -20.17 14.44 36.78
C LYS A 288 -19.45 13.10 36.48
N THR A 289 -19.55 12.55 35.27
CA THR A 289 -19.06 11.22 34.89
C THR A 289 -17.87 11.22 33.94
N ASN A 290 -17.32 12.39 33.63
CA ASN A 290 -16.11 12.56 32.82
C ASN A 290 -14.87 12.17 33.64
N ASN A 291 -14.61 10.87 33.76
CA ASN A 291 -13.46 10.33 34.49
C ASN A 291 -12.84 9.19 33.68
N MET A 292 -11.55 9.32 33.35
CA MET A 292 -10.78 8.33 32.56
C MET A 292 -10.71 6.95 33.23
N ALA A 293 -10.88 6.85 34.56
CA ALA A 293 -10.96 5.58 35.29
C ALA A 293 -12.06 4.66 34.75
N LYS A 294 -13.13 5.21 34.16
CA LYS A 294 -14.19 4.41 33.52
C LYS A 294 -13.67 3.62 32.33
N ILE A 295 -12.70 4.14 31.59
CA ILE A 295 -12.10 3.46 30.45
C ILE A 295 -11.30 2.26 30.93
N THR A 296 -10.49 2.44 31.98
CA THR A 296 -9.79 1.34 32.66
C THR A 296 -10.78 0.27 33.14
N SER A 297 -11.89 0.67 33.78
CA SER A 297 -12.94 -0.27 34.18
C SER A 297 -13.53 -1.03 32.99
N TRP A 298 -13.81 -0.36 31.86
CA TRP A 298 -14.30 -1.06 30.66
C TRP A 298 -13.29 -2.06 30.11
N ILE A 299 -11.99 -1.73 30.12
CA ILE A 299 -10.94 -2.68 29.71
C ILE A 299 -10.98 -3.92 30.59
N ILE A 300 -11.00 -3.74 31.91
CA ILE A 300 -11.01 -4.84 32.90
C ILE A 300 -12.30 -5.67 32.78
N GLU A 301 -13.46 -5.04 32.63
CA GLU A 301 -14.75 -5.71 32.47
C GLU A 301 -14.82 -6.61 31.23
N HIS A 302 -14.11 -6.26 30.15
CA HIS A 302 -14.15 -6.97 28.88
C HIS A 302 -13.02 -8.01 28.73
N ASN A 303 -12.07 -8.06 29.67
CA ASN A 303 -10.86 -8.89 29.57
C ASN A 303 -11.18 -10.38 29.36
N TYR A 304 -12.13 -10.92 30.14
CA TYR A 304 -12.57 -12.31 30.03
C TYR A 304 -13.21 -12.59 28.67
N PHE A 305 -14.11 -11.72 28.21
CA PHE A 305 -14.77 -11.89 26.92
C PHE A 305 -13.76 -11.88 25.76
N LEU A 306 -12.82 -10.93 25.76
CA LEU A 306 -11.79 -10.82 24.73
C LEU A 306 -10.85 -12.02 24.72
N SER A 307 -10.39 -12.45 25.89
CA SER A 307 -9.38 -13.52 26.01
C SER A 307 -9.97 -14.92 25.84
N VAL A 308 -11.19 -15.16 26.33
CA VAL A 308 -11.80 -16.50 26.37
C VAL A 308 -12.81 -16.73 25.24
N LYS A 309 -13.43 -15.68 24.71
CA LYS A 309 -14.43 -15.81 23.64
C LYS A 309 -13.91 -15.36 22.28
N ILE A 310 -13.24 -14.21 22.20
CA ILE A 310 -12.79 -13.64 20.91
C ILE A 310 -11.43 -14.19 20.45
N GLN A 311 -10.42 -14.22 21.33
CA GLN A 311 -9.08 -14.67 20.97
C GLN A 311 -9.05 -16.11 20.41
N PRO A 312 -9.81 -17.09 20.96
CA PRO A 312 -9.84 -18.44 20.37
C PRO A 312 -10.39 -18.47 18.94
N ILE A 313 -11.39 -17.64 18.63
CA ILE A 313 -11.93 -17.53 17.26
C ILE A 313 -10.86 -16.99 16.31
N LEU A 314 -10.07 -15.99 16.74
CA LEU A 314 -8.93 -15.49 15.95
C LEU A 314 -7.89 -16.59 15.71
N VAL A 315 -7.53 -17.35 16.75
CA VAL A 315 -6.56 -18.46 16.64
C VAL A 315 -7.08 -19.53 15.68
N GLU A 316 -8.35 -19.92 15.78
CA GLU A 316 -8.97 -20.92 14.92
C GLU A 316 -8.92 -20.51 13.44
N PHE A 317 -9.17 -19.24 13.14
CA PHE A 317 -9.12 -18.70 11.79
C PHE A 317 -7.73 -18.20 11.35
N GLN A 318 -6.66 -18.56 12.07
CA GLN A 318 -5.26 -18.24 11.73
C GLN A 318 -4.86 -16.76 11.86
N TYR A 319 -5.58 -16.00 12.69
CA TYR A 319 -5.30 -14.61 13.06
C TYR A 319 -4.65 -14.50 14.45
N SER A 320 -3.87 -15.49 14.87
CA SER A 320 -3.20 -15.52 16.20
C SER A 320 -2.20 -14.39 16.41
N HIS A 321 -1.71 -13.76 15.33
CA HIS A 321 -0.86 -12.58 15.37
C HIS A 321 -1.59 -11.31 15.86
N ILE A 322 -2.93 -11.31 15.87
CA ILE A 322 -3.75 -10.22 16.40
C ILE A 322 -4.12 -10.54 17.84
N ASN A 323 -3.75 -9.64 18.75
CA ASN A 323 -4.17 -9.72 20.15
C ASN A 323 -5.46 -8.89 20.35
N ALA A 324 -6.58 -9.58 20.58
CA ALA A 324 -7.90 -8.96 20.70
C ALA A 324 -7.97 -7.94 21.85
N LYS A 325 -7.30 -8.22 22.98
CA LYS A 325 -7.25 -7.33 24.14
C LYS A 325 -6.52 -6.03 23.79
N ILE A 326 -5.33 -6.13 23.21
CA ILE A 326 -4.52 -4.97 22.82
C ILE A 326 -5.28 -4.11 21.81
N GLU A 327 -5.83 -4.71 20.75
CA GLU A 327 -6.56 -3.95 19.73
C GLU A 327 -7.84 -3.31 20.28
N PHE A 328 -8.53 -3.96 21.23
CA PHE A 328 -9.66 -3.37 21.91
C PHE A 328 -9.27 -2.14 22.76
N ILE A 329 -8.16 -2.22 23.49
CA ILE A 329 -7.60 -1.08 24.24
C ILE A 329 -7.27 0.06 23.27
N ARG A 330 -6.62 -0.24 22.13
CA ARG A 330 -6.34 0.74 21.07
C ARG A 330 -7.63 1.42 20.58
N GLY A 331 -8.70 0.65 20.40
CA GLY A 331 -10.03 1.16 20.03
C GLY A 331 -10.63 2.15 21.03
N LEU A 332 -10.49 1.88 22.33
CA LEU A 332 -10.92 2.81 23.37
C LEU A 332 -10.01 4.04 23.44
N LEU A 333 -8.71 3.87 23.26
CA LEU A 333 -7.75 4.96 23.22
C LEU A 333 -8.01 5.91 22.05
N GLU A 334 -8.47 5.45 20.88
CA GLU A 334 -8.89 6.38 19.80
C GLU A 334 -9.99 7.35 20.26
N LEU A 335 -10.94 6.90 21.09
CA LEU A 335 -11.99 7.76 21.62
C LEU A 335 -11.46 8.76 22.65
N VAL A 336 -10.56 8.31 23.51
CA VAL A 336 -9.91 9.14 24.53
C VAL A 336 -9.05 10.22 23.87
N VAL A 337 -8.21 9.84 22.90
CA VAL A 337 -7.35 10.76 22.16
C VAL A 337 -8.18 11.79 21.41
N ALA A 338 -9.22 11.36 20.68
CA ALA A 338 -10.09 12.29 19.94
C ALA A 338 -10.77 13.30 20.87
N LYS A 339 -11.16 12.88 22.08
CA LYS A 339 -11.71 13.79 23.09
C LYS A 339 -10.66 14.79 23.57
N ILE A 340 -9.49 14.30 23.96
CA ILE A 340 -8.39 15.14 24.45
C ILE A 340 -8.01 16.20 23.42
N ASP A 341 -7.83 15.79 22.17
CA ASP A 341 -7.47 16.67 21.06
C ASP A 341 -8.52 17.78 20.85
N SER A 342 -9.81 17.44 20.95
CA SER A 342 -10.91 18.41 20.83
C SER A 342 -10.97 19.45 21.96
N GLU A 343 -10.50 19.09 23.16
CA GLU A 343 -10.53 19.96 24.35
C GLU A 343 -9.22 20.75 24.53
N MET A 344 -8.13 20.30 23.90
CA MET A 344 -6.77 20.79 24.14
C MET A 344 -6.65 22.30 23.99
N THR A 345 -7.21 22.87 22.91
CA THR A 345 -7.16 24.32 22.66
C THR A 345 -7.73 25.14 23.82
N PHE A 346 -8.84 24.68 24.43
CA PHE A 346 -9.44 25.34 25.58
C PHE A 346 -8.62 25.10 26.85
N VAL A 347 -8.17 23.86 27.08
CA VAL A 347 -7.35 23.50 28.24
C VAL A 347 -6.05 24.32 28.27
N LEU A 348 -5.45 24.60 27.10
CA LEU A 348 -4.27 25.45 26.96
C LEU A 348 -4.50 26.93 27.33
N THR A 349 -5.73 27.38 27.58
CA THR A 349 -5.97 28.77 28.02
C THR A 349 -5.83 28.95 29.53
N ASN A 350 -6.04 27.89 30.32
CA ASN A 350 -6.01 27.95 31.78
C ASN A 350 -4.93 27.02 32.35
N THR A 351 -3.93 27.60 33.01
CA THR A 351 -2.79 26.89 33.59
C THR A 351 -3.19 25.81 34.62
N THR A 352 -4.15 26.11 35.50
CA THR A 352 -4.60 25.15 36.52
C THR A 352 -5.30 23.97 35.88
N THR A 353 -6.22 24.23 34.94
CA THR A 353 -6.92 23.19 34.18
C THR A 353 -5.93 22.33 33.40
N PHE A 354 -4.97 22.96 32.73
CA PHE A 354 -3.92 22.25 31.99
C PHE A 354 -3.10 21.32 32.88
N LYS A 355 -2.66 21.78 34.05
CA LYS A 355 -1.92 20.95 35.00
C LYS A 355 -2.70 19.71 35.44
N HIS A 356 -3.98 19.88 35.79
CA HIS A 356 -4.84 18.76 36.14
C HIS A 356 -5.03 17.80 34.97
N TYR A 357 -5.19 18.33 33.76
CA TYR A 357 -5.35 17.53 32.55
C TYR A 357 -4.13 16.66 32.24
N VAL A 358 -2.92 17.23 32.33
CA VAL A 358 -1.65 16.49 32.17
C VAL A 358 -1.52 15.40 33.24
N GLN A 359 -1.80 15.73 34.51
CA GLN A 359 -1.76 14.76 35.61
C GLN A 359 -2.75 13.61 35.40
N GLU A 360 -3.98 13.89 34.96
CA GLU A 360 -4.97 12.86 34.66
C GLU A 360 -4.52 11.93 33.53
N ILE A 361 -3.89 12.46 32.48
CA ILE A 361 -3.32 11.66 31.37
C ILE A 361 -2.18 10.77 31.88
N LEU A 362 -1.28 11.29 32.72
CA LEU A 362 -0.18 10.53 33.31
C LEU A 362 -0.68 9.37 34.17
N ILE A 363 -1.61 9.66 35.09
CA ILE A 363 -2.22 8.65 35.98
C ILE A 363 -2.98 7.60 35.17
N PHE A 364 -3.75 8.02 34.17
CA PHE A 364 -4.45 7.09 33.29
C PHE A 364 -3.46 6.20 32.51
N SER A 365 -2.36 6.76 32.02
CA SER A 365 -1.33 6.02 31.28
C SER A 365 -0.65 4.97 32.16
N GLN A 366 -0.29 5.33 33.40
CA GLN A 366 0.23 4.36 34.38
C GLN A 366 -0.74 3.19 34.56
N ARG A 367 -2.04 3.46 34.74
CA ARG A 367 -3.07 2.41 34.86
C ARG A 367 -3.23 1.53 33.62
N LEU A 368 -2.94 2.03 32.43
CA LEU A 368 -2.94 1.21 31.21
C LEU A 368 -1.81 0.18 31.22
N TYR A 369 -0.66 0.56 31.77
CA TYR A 369 0.55 -0.26 31.85
C TYR A 369 0.54 -1.21 33.06
N ASP A 370 -0.31 -0.97 34.05
CA ASP A 370 -0.52 -1.87 35.19
C ASP A 370 -1.03 -3.25 34.75
N THR A 371 -0.77 -4.27 35.56
CA THR A 371 -1.05 -5.70 35.27
C THR A 371 -2.49 -6.00 34.86
N ASP A 372 -3.46 -5.21 35.33
CA ASP A 372 -4.87 -5.42 35.01
C ASP A 372 -5.18 -5.11 33.53
N CYS A 373 -4.61 -4.02 33.01
CA CYS A 373 -4.77 -3.61 31.62
C CYS A 373 -3.68 -4.19 30.72
N ASP A 374 -2.44 -4.32 31.20
CA ASP A 374 -1.31 -4.95 30.52
C ASP A 374 -1.14 -4.45 29.07
N TYR A 375 -1.27 -3.14 28.88
CA TYR A 375 -1.03 -2.52 27.57
C TYR A 375 0.48 -2.37 27.35
N PRO A 376 1.04 -2.75 26.20
CA PRO A 376 2.47 -2.59 25.96
C PRO A 376 2.93 -1.13 25.93
N LYS A 377 4.03 -0.82 26.63
CA LYS A 377 4.63 0.53 26.67
C LYS A 377 5.18 0.99 25.32
N ASP A 378 5.58 0.04 24.47
CA ASP A 378 6.12 0.33 23.13
C ASP A 378 5.04 0.75 22.12
N LEU A 379 3.77 0.54 22.44
CA LEU A 379 2.67 0.94 21.59
C LEU A 379 2.24 2.38 21.90
N PRO A 380 1.87 3.17 20.88
CA PRO A 380 1.43 4.53 21.12
C PRO A 380 0.17 4.57 22.00
N SER A 381 0.06 5.62 22.80
CA SER A 381 -1.00 5.85 23.78
C SER A 381 -1.39 7.33 23.83
N CYS A 382 -2.26 7.73 24.76
CA CYS A 382 -2.57 9.15 24.96
C CYS A 382 -1.36 9.97 25.43
N MET A 383 -0.27 9.34 25.89
CA MET A 383 1.01 10.00 26.18
C MET A 383 1.59 10.71 24.95
N ASN A 384 1.37 10.17 23.75
CA ASN A 384 1.89 10.77 22.52
C ASN A 384 1.33 12.18 22.25
N LEU A 385 0.17 12.53 22.83
CA LEU A 385 -0.38 13.89 22.77
C LEU A 385 0.47 14.86 23.60
N LEU A 386 0.98 14.43 24.75
CA LEU A 386 1.82 15.27 25.61
C LEU A 386 3.21 15.51 25.02
N CYS A 387 3.61 14.70 24.05
CA CYS A 387 4.85 14.85 23.29
C CYS A 387 4.73 15.85 22.12
N ASP A 388 3.57 16.44 21.88
CA ASP A 388 3.44 17.55 20.94
C ASP A 388 4.27 18.74 21.43
N GLU A 389 5.00 19.39 20.52
CA GLU A 389 5.97 20.44 20.85
C GLU A 389 5.34 21.59 21.64
N VAL A 390 4.14 22.03 21.26
CA VAL A 390 3.45 23.16 21.90
C VAL A 390 3.00 22.79 23.30
N ILE A 391 2.48 21.57 23.47
CA ILE A 391 2.00 21.07 24.75
C ILE A 391 3.16 20.83 25.71
N PHE A 392 4.22 20.19 25.23
CA PHE A 392 5.40 19.87 26.02
C PHE A 392 6.13 21.12 26.50
N GLU A 393 6.36 22.10 25.61
CA GLU A 393 7.03 23.35 25.96
C GLU A 393 6.24 24.10 27.04
N LYS A 394 4.92 24.18 26.89
CA LYS A 394 4.07 24.80 27.91
C LYS A 394 4.16 24.07 29.25
N TRP A 395 4.10 22.74 29.24
CA TRP A 395 4.24 21.95 30.46
C TRP A 395 5.60 22.16 31.13
N TYR A 396 6.67 22.16 30.34
CA TYR A 396 8.03 22.41 30.82
C TYR A 396 8.17 23.78 31.47
N GLN A 397 7.69 24.84 30.82
CA GLN A 397 7.71 26.20 31.38
C GLN A 397 6.93 26.28 32.69
N LEU A 398 5.74 25.69 32.75
CA LEU A 398 4.91 25.69 33.95
C LEU A 398 5.55 24.96 35.13
N GLU A 399 6.16 23.80 34.90
CA GLU A 399 6.86 23.08 35.96
C GLU A 399 8.14 23.81 36.39
N GLN A 400 8.86 24.44 35.45
CA GLN A 400 10.00 25.28 35.76
C GLN A 400 9.61 26.48 36.65
N ASP A 401 8.54 27.19 36.29
CA ASP A 401 8.07 28.34 37.06
C ASP A 401 7.49 27.92 38.41
N THR A 402 6.76 26.80 38.47
CA THR A 402 6.27 26.21 39.73
C THR A 402 7.43 25.85 40.66
N ALA A 403 8.49 25.24 40.14
CA ALA A 403 9.68 24.90 40.91
C ALA A 403 10.40 26.16 41.42
N LYS A 404 10.57 27.19 40.57
CA LYS A 404 11.17 28.48 40.98
C LYS A 404 10.36 29.20 42.06
N VAL A 405 9.03 29.18 41.98
CA VAL A 405 8.15 29.78 43.00
C VAL A 405 8.31 29.04 44.32
N ARG A 406 8.20 27.70 44.32
CA ARG A 406 8.38 26.90 45.54
C ARG A 406 9.75 27.07 46.16
N LEU A 407 10.80 27.13 45.34
CA LEU A 407 12.16 27.36 45.81
C LEU A 407 12.29 28.73 46.49
N ARG A 408 11.70 29.79 45.91
CA ARG A 408 11.67 31.12 46.53
C ARG A 408 10.91 31.11 47.85
N GLU A 409 9.77 30.45 47.92
CA GLU A 409 8.98 30.33 49.16
C GLU A 409 9.78 29.64 50.27
N ILE A 410 10.52 28.57 49.93
CA ILE A 410 11.41 27.87 50.89
C ILE A 410 12.46 28.83 51.47
N PHE A 411 13.12 29.63 50.63
CA PHE A 411 14.17 30.55 51.09
C PHE A 411 13.64 31.83 51.75
N GLN A 412 12.42 32.24 51.43
CA GLN A 412 11.78 33.44 52.00
C GLN A 412 11.03 33.16 53.30
N SER A 413 10.88 31.89 53.69
CA SER A 413 10.31 31.53 54.99
C SER A 413 11.14 32.13 56.13
N SER A 414 10.46 32.71 57.12
CA SER A 414 11.11 33.28 58.32
C SER A 414 11.91 32.24 59.12
N THR A 415 11.59 30.96 58.96
CA THR A 415 12.25 29.83 59.63
C THR A 415 13.24 29.08 58.73
N ALA A 416 13.42 29.51 57.47
CA ALA A 416 14.22 28.80 56.46
C ALA A 416 15.63 28.40 56.94
N PHE A 417 16.30 29.28 57.68
CA PHE A 417 17.66 29.06 58.18
C PHE A 417 17.73 28.64 59.66
N THR A 418 16.58 28.34 60.27
CA THR A 418 16.52 27.80 61.64
C THR A 418 16.69 26.29 61.59
N SER A 419 17.31 25.69 62.62
CA SER A 419 17.46 24.24 62.62
C SER A 419 16.15 23.58 63.05
N VAL A 420 15.71 22.60 62.26
CA VAL A 420 14.49 21.81 62.55
C VAL A 420 14.59 21.11 63.90
N TYR A 421 15.81 20.79 64.32
CA TYR A 421 16.08 20.06 65.55
C TYR A 421 16.52 20.95 66.72
N ASP A 422 16.47 22.29 66.62
CA ASP A 422 16.88 23.16 67.73
C ASP A 422 16.09 22.87 69.03
N LYS A 423 14.84 22.38 68.94
CA LYS A 423 14.03 21.96 70.10
C LYS A 423 14.37 20.56 70.65
N ILE A 424 15.13 19.75 69.92
CA ILE A 424 15.44 18.34 70.23
C ILE A 424 16.93 18.17 70.59
N LEU A 425 17.82 18.94 69.94
CA LEU A 425 19.28 18.92 70.13
C LEU A 425 19.75 19.66 71.39
N GLU A 426 18.90 20.39 72.12
CA GLU A 426 19.25 20.96 73.43
C GLU A 426 19.74 19.90 74.45
N LYS A 427 19.55 18.60 74.18
CA LYS A 427 19.98 17.50 75.06
C LYS A 427 21.19 16.71 74.58
N THR A 428 21.70 16.97 73.37
CA THR A 428 22.83 16.24 72.80
C THR A 428 23.78 17.26 72.20
N ASN A 429 25.01 17.37 72.72
CA ASN A 429 26.10 18.23 72.21
C ASN A 429 26.54 17.80 70.80
N ASP A 430 25.64 17.85 69.83
CA ASP A 430 25.87 17.51 68.45
C ASP A 430 25.72 18.78 67.61
N ASP A 431 26.81 19.19 66.96
CA ASP A 431 26.93 20.45 66.21
C ASP A 431 26.26 20.39 64.81
N LEU A 432 25.64 19.26 64.46
CA LEU A 432 25.01 19.03 63.16
C LEU A 432 23.63 19.69 63.06
N LYS A 433 23.61 21.01 62.88
CA LYS A 433 22.39 21.77 62.60
C LYS A 433 22.02 21.71 61.12
N ILE A 434 20.99 20.92 60.79
CA ILE A 434 20.37 20.94 59.47
C ILE A 434 19.31 22.06 59.43
N PRO A 435 19.39 23.03 58.49
CA PRO A 435 18.40 24.08 58.35
C PRO A 435 17.12 23.54 57.69
N GLU A 436 15.97 24.07 58.11
CA GLU A 436 14.64 23.68 57.59
C GLU A 436 14.51 23.79 56.06
N CYS A 437 15.19 24.78 55.46
CA CYS A 437 15.19 24.95 54.02
C CYS A 437 15.82 23.76 53.28
N ALA A 438 16.87 23.14 53.84
CA ALA A 438 17.54 22.00 53.21
C ALA A 438 16.65 20.75 53.22
N GLU A 439 15.96 20.48 54.33
CA GLU A 439 15.02 19.36 54.45
C GLU A 439 13.79 19.54 53.55
N THR A 440 13.24 20.76 53.52
CA THR A 440 12.09 21.09 52.66
C THR A 440 12.47 21.01 51.18
N PHE A 441 13.68 21.43 50.82
CA PHE A 441 14.21 21.30 49.46
C PHE A 441 14.41 19.84 49.05
N LEU A 442 14.97 18.99 49.91
CA LEU A 442 15.10 17.55 49.64
C LEU A 442 13.73 16.88 49.48
N THR A 443 12.76 17.26 50.32
CA THR A 443 11.37 16.78 50.21
C THR A 443 10.74 17.22 48.88
N LEU A 444 10.98 18.46 48.45
CA LEU A 444 10.54 18.95 47.14
C LEU A 444 11.19 18.16 46.00
N LEU A 445 12.49 17.89 46.06
CA LEU A 445 13.20 17.09 45.06
C LEU A 445 12.65 15.66 44.99
N HIS A 446 12.44 14.99 46.12
CA HIS A 446 11.84 13.66 46.14
C HIS A 446 10.38 13.66 45.65
N ALA A 447 9.61 14.71 45.94
CA ALA A 447 8.27 14.84 45.41
C ALA A 447 8.26 15.02 43.89
N MET A 448 9.19 15.80 43.34
CA MET A 448 9.34 15.96 41.88
C MET A 448 9.85 14.66 41.24
N GLU A 449 10.86 14.03 41.82
CA GLU A 449 11.42 12.76 41.38
C GLU A 449 10.33 11.66 41.34
N GLY A 450 9.48 11.58 42.36
CA GLY A 450 8.37 10.63 42.42
C GLY A 450 7.28 10.86 41.37
N ILE A 451 7.18 12.06 40.79
CA ILE A 451 6.25 12.38 39.69
C ILE A 451 6.82 11.93 38.34
N TYR A 452 8.14 11.92 38.17
CA TYR A 452 8.79 11.67 36.87
C TYR A 452 9.46 10.29 36.73
N LEU A 453 9.75 9.57 37.83
CA LEU A 453 10.37 8.23 37.81
C LEU A 453 9.37 7.06 37.91
N LYS A 454 8.08 7.32 38.14
CA LYS A 454 7.01 6.31 38.13
C LYS A 454 6.20 6.41 36.85
#